data_AF-A0A7X2Z8Q8-F1
#
_entry.id   AF-A0A7X2Z8Q8-F1
#
_cell.length_a   1.000
_cell.length_b   1.000
_cell.length_c   1.000
_cell.angle_alpha   90.00
_cell.angle_beta   90.00
_cell.angle_gamma   90.00
#
_symmetry.space_group_name_H-M   'P 1'
#
loop_
_entity.id
_entity.type
_entity.pdbx_description
1 polymer ?
#
loop_
_entity_poly.entity_id
_entity_poly.type
_entity_poly.pdbx_seq_one_letter_code
_entity_poly.pdbx_strand_id
1 'polypeptide(L)' 'MMDFKQFCQLLSELTHVPHEKINESSSFRDDLGIDSLQMVNVYIQLSQRFAIGLEQWIGSADITTVGGVYHAMTRGGVQS' A
#
# COMPACT_ATOMS: atom_id res chain seq x y z
N MET A 1 -14.82 -6.41 -1.91
CA MET A 1 -13.40 -6.62 -1.55
C MET A 1 -12.58 -6.13 -2.73
N MET A 2 -11.54 -5.31 -2.50
CA MET A 2 -10.72 -4.78 -3.60
C MET A 2 -9.75 -5.88 -4.06
N ASP A 3 -9.64 -6.10 -5.37
CA ASP A 3 -8.63 -7.00 -5.94
C ASP A 3 -7.25 -6.36 -6.01
N PHE A 4 -6.19 -7.19 -5.99
CA PHE A 4 -4.80 -6.75 -6.11
C PHE A 4 -4.57 -5.88 -7.37
N LYS A 5 -5.21 -6.24 -8.49
CA LYS A 5 -5.11 -5.46 -9.74
C LYS A 5 -5.65 -4.04 -9.57
N GLN A 6 -6.80 -3.89 -8.90
CA GLN A 6 -7.37 -2.57 -8.62
C GLN A 6 -6.47 -1.80 -7.65
N PHE A 7 -5.86 -2.48 -6.68
CA PHE A 7 -4.90 -1.88 -5.75
C PHE A 7 -3.64 -1.37 -6.46
N CYS A 8 -3.06 -2.13 -7.39
CA CYS A 8 -1.95 -1.67 -8.22
C CYS A 8 -2.32 -0.46 -9.08
N GLN A 9 -3.55 -0.40 -9.61
CA GLN A 9 -4.01 0.78 -10.34
C GLN A 9 -4.10 2.00 -9.43
N LEU A 10 -4.67 1.86 -8.23
CA LEU A 10 -4.74 2.95 -7.25
C LEU A 10 -3.33 3.43 -6.87
N LEU A 11 -2.41 2.52 -6.59
CA LEU A 11 -1.02 2.89 -6.30
C LEU A 11 -0.37 3.59 -7.48
N SER A 12 -0.60 3.11 -8.71
CA SER A 12 -0.08 3.75 -9.93
C SER A 12 -0.55 5.19 -10.06
N GLU A 13 -1.82 5.47 -9.75
CA GLU A 13 -2.36 6.82 -9.74
C GLU A 13 -1.78 7.68 -8.61
N LEU A 14 -1.61 7.12 -7.41
CA LEU A 14 -1.10 7.84 -6.24
C LEU A 14 0.39 8.18 -6.32
N THR A 15 1.17 7.31 -6.95
CA THR A 15 2.65 7.37 -6.94
C THR A 15 3.22 7.75 -8.30
N HIS A 16 2.37 7.85 -9.32
CA HIS A 16 2.74 8.03 -10.73
C HIS A 16 3.69 6.94 -11.27
N VAL A 17 3.81 5.82 -10.56
CA VAL A 17 4.58 4.66 -11.00
C VAL A 17 3.71 3.87 -11.97
N PRO A 18 4.23 3.44 -13.13
CA PRO A 18 3.43 2.65 -14.07
C PRO A 18 3.07 1.29 -13.46
N HIS A 19 1.79 0.91 -13.52
CA HIS A 19 1.27 -0.31 -12.90
C HIS A 19 1.99 -1.61 -13.34
N GLU A 20 2.59 -1.63 -14.52
CA GLU A 20 3.43 -2.72 -15.04
C GLU A 20 4.70 -2.98 -14.21
N LYS A 21 5.19 -1.97 -13.47
CA LYS A 21 6.31 -2.09 -12.55
C LYS A 21 5.89 -2.50 -11.14
N ILE A 22 4.59 -2.44 -10.85
CA ILE A 22 4.06 -2.68 -9.50
C ILE A 22 3.71 -4.16 -9.36
N ASN A 23 4.52 -4.90 -8.62
CA ASN A 23 4.31 -6.31 -8.32
C ASN A 23 4.13 -6.54 -6.81
N GLU A 24 3.61 -7.71 -6.42
CA GLU A 24 3.41 -8.05 -5.00
C GLU A 24 4.72 -7.98 -4.20
N SER A 25 5.82 -8.43 -4.79
CA SER A 25 7.16 -8.40 -4.18
C SER A 25 7.90 -7.07 -4.36
N SER A 26 7.32 -6.09 -5.09
CA SER A 26 7.97 -4.80 -5.32
C SER A 26 8.11 -4.04 -4.01
N SER A 27 9.35 -3.65 -3.69
CA SER A 27 9.65 -2.77 -2.58
C SER A 27 9.28 -1.34 -2.94
N PHE A 28 8.50 -0.67 -2.09
CA PHE A 28 8.13 0.72 -2.34
C PHE A 28 9.35 1.62 -2.47
N ARG A 29 10.37 1.43 -1.62
CA ARG A 29 11.58 2.26 -1.63
C ARG A 29 12.58 1.83 -2.70
N ASP A 30 12.87 0.53 -2.77
CA ASP A 30 14.01 0.02 -3.55
C ASP A 30 13.65 -0.23 -5.03
N ASP A 31 12.45 -0.75 -5.28
CA ASP A 31 11.98 -1.11 -6.62
C ASP A 31 11.19 0.03 -7.27
N LEU A 32 10.29 0.65 -6.50
CA LEU A 32 9.41 1.71 -7.01
C LEU A 32 9.97 3.13 -6.80
N GLY A 33 11.06 3.28 -6.05
CA GLY A 33 11.70 4.59 -5.81
C GLY A 33 10.85 5.56 -4.99
N ILE A 34 9.92 5.05 -4.18
CA ILE A 34 9.01 5.86 -3.37
C ILE A 34 9.70 6.28 -2.06
N ASP A 35 9.81 7.59 -1.88
CA ASP A 35 10.33 8.19 -0.66
C ASP A 35 9.39 8.03 0.54
N SER A 36 9.93 8.18 1.74
CA SER A 36 9.15 8.11 2.98
C SER A 36 8.00 9.13 3.03
N LEU A 37 8.17 10.31 2.45
CA LEU A 37 7.12 11.33 2.39
C LEU A 37 5.97 10.92 1.45
N GLN A 38 6.30 10.33 0.31
CA GLN A 38 5.33 9.81 -0.65
C GLN A 38 4.56 8.63 -0.04
N MET A 39 5.26 7.75 0.68
CA MET A 39 4.63 6.65 1.43
C MET A 39 3.60 7.14 2.44
N VAL A 40 3.91 8.19 3.21
CA VAL A 40 2.94 8.79 4.14
C VAL A 40 1.69 9.27 3.41
N ASN A 41 1.83 9.91 2.25
CA ASN A 41 0.69 10.33 1.45
C ASN A 41 -0.15 9.13 0.97
N VAL A 42 0.50 8.06 0.49
CA VAL A 42 -0.19 6.81 0.12
C VAL A 42 -0.98 6.26 1.30
N TYR A 43 -0.38 6.17 2.49
CA TYR A 43 -1.07 5.65 3.68
C TYR A 43 -2.27 6.52 4.09
N ILE A 44 -2.16 7.84 4.01
CA ILE A 44 -3.29 8.76 4.28
C ILE A 44 -4.43 8.49 3.29
N GLN A 45 -4.11 8.39 2.00
CA GLN A 45 -5.10 8.14 0.94
C GLN A 45 -5.77 6.77 1.09
N LEU A 46 -5.00 5.72 1.39
CA LEU A 46 -5.53 4.39 1.69
C LEU A 46 -6.40 4.40 2.96
N SER A 47 -5.94 5.05 4.03
CA SER A 47 -6.70 5.18 5.28
C SER A 47 -8.04 5.87 5.06
N GLN A 48 -8.07 6.96 4.27
CA GLN A 48 -9.30 7.67 3.91
C GLN A 48 -10.23 6.83 3.04
N ARG A 49 -9.68 6.10 2.06
CA ARG A 49 -10.48 5.34 1.09
C ARG A 49 -11.04 4.03 1.64
N PHE A 50 -10.33 3.39 2.57
CA PHE A 50 -10.70 2.11 3.17
C PHE A 50 -11.15 2.22 4.62
N ALA A 51 -11.21 3.44 5.18
CA ALA A 51 -11.52 3.70 6.58
C ALA A 51 -10.64 2.91 7.57
N ILE A 52 -9.37 2.71 7.22
CA ILE A 52 -8.36 2.01 8.03
C ILE A 52 -7.62 3.05 8.87
N GLY A 53 -7.39 2.77 10.15
CA GLY A 53 -6.62 3.66 11.02
C GLY A 53 -5.16 3.78 10.56
N LEU A 54 -4.62 5.01 10.56
CA LEU A 54 -3.22 5.29 10.20
C LEU A 54 -2.23 4.46 11.04
N GLU A 55 -2.57 4.22 12.30
CA GLU A 55 -1.87 3.35 13.25
C GLU A 55 -1.62 1.92 12.75
N GLN A 56 -2.50 1.35 11.91
CA GLN A 56 -2.31 0.02 11.30
C GLN A 56 -1.13 0.00 10.32
N TRP A 57 -0.80 1.18 9.77
CA TRP A 57 0.29 1.40 8.83
C TRP A 57 1.54 1.97 9.49
N ILE A 58 1.49 2.39 10.76
CA ILE A 58 2.64 3.01 11.43
C ILE A 58 3.20 2.00 12.43
N GLY A 59 4.32 1.36 12.08
CA GLY A 59 5.04 0.42 12.94
C GLY A 59 5.05 -1.04 12.46
N SER A 60 4.26 -1.38 11.44
CA SER A 60 4.35 -2.68 10.78
C SER A 60 5.64 -2.77 9.96
N ALA A 61 6.49 -3.76 10.24
CA ALA A 61 7.67 -4.05 9.42
C ALA A 61 7.29 -4.64 8.04
N ASP A 62 6.08 -5.19 7.94
CA ASP A 62 5.57 -5.91 6.77
C ASP A 62 5.12 -5.02 5.61
N ILE A 63 5.01 -3.71 5.78
CA ILE A 63 4.53 -2.74 4.77
C ILE A 63 5.66 -2.09 3.96
N THR A 64 6.75 -2.83 3.78
CA THR A 64 7.88 -2.43 2.92
C THR A 64 7.63 -2.74 1.45
N THR A 65 6.72 -3.67 1.16
CA THR A 65 6.34 -4.11 -0.19
C THR A 65 4.88 -3.86 -0.48
N VAL A 66 4.56 -3.75 -1.77
CA VAL A 66 3.19 -3.56 -2.29
C VAL A 66 2.26 -4.67 -1.80
N GLY A 67 2.72 -5.92 -1.87
CA GLY A 67 2.01 -7.08 -1.36
C GLY A 67 1.76 -6.99 0.13
N GLY A 68 2.77 -6.60 0.91
CA GLY A 68 2.63 -6.42 2.35
C GLY A 68 1.49 -5.47 2.74
N VAL A 69 1.40 -4.32 2.05
CA VAL A 69 0.31 -3.35 2.23
C VAL A 69 -1.04 -3.92 1.82
N TYR A 70 -1.12 -4.62 0.68
CA TYR A 70 -2.35 -5.26 0.23
C TYR A 70 -2.83 -6.38 1.17
N HIS A 71 -1.91 -7.23 1.63
CA HIS A 71 -2.18 -8.30 2.60
C HIS A 71 -2.57 -7.72 3.96
N ALA A 72 -1.94 -6.64 4.43
CA ALA A 72 -2.34 -5.95 5.65
C ALA A 72 -3.78 -5.41 5.55
N MET A 73 -4.12 -4.80 4.41
CA MET A 73 -5.47 -4.29 4.15
C MET A 73 -6.53 -5.40 4.09
N THR A 74 -6.19 -6.54 3.51
CA THR A 74 -7.12 -7.67 3.32
C THR A 74 -7.21 -8.58 4.55
N ARG A 75 -6.14 -8.71 5.34
CA ARG A 75 -6.13 -9.45 6.62
C ARG A 75 -6.63 -8.62 7.79
N GLY A 76 -6.60 -7.29 7.72
CA GLY A 76 -7.11 -6.38 8.75
C GLY A 76 -8.64 -6.40 8.96
N GLY A 77 -9.36 -7.32 8.29
CA GLY A 77 -10.79 -7.55 8.49
C GLY A 77 -11.15 -8.47 9.67
N VAL A 78 -10.22 -9.23 10.23
CA VAL A 78 -10.45 -10.03 11.44
C VAL A 78 -9.13 -10.15 12.19
N GLN A 79 -9.05 -9.53 13.36
CA GLN A 79 -8.52 -10.16 14.56
C GLN A 79 -9.04 -9.36 15.75
N SER A 80 -9.90 -10.04 16.50
CA SER A 80 -10.52 -9.65 17.76
C SER A 80 -9.51 -9.34 18.86
#